data_AF-A0A432SYC0-F1
#
_entry.id   AF-A0A432SYC0-F1
#
_cell.length_a   1.000
_cell.length_b   1.000
_cell.length_c   1.000
_cell.angle_alpha   90.00
_cell.angle_beta   90.00
_cell.angle_gamma   90.00
#
_symmetry.space_group_name_H-M   'P 1'
#
loop_
_entity.id
_entity.type
_entity.pdbx_description
1 polymer ?
#
loop_
_entity_poly.entity_id
_entity_poly.type
_entity_poly.pdbx_seq_one_letter_code
_entity_poly.pdbx_strand_id
1 'polypeptide(L)'
;MMSKTLTYPHIFDELKAQIKDAGLLDRVPVRGSIEMIAIIVSLIIALTTAPLWHPVLLALFLTLLFTRSVFVSHDILHTQYFKSKSLSKKLSYPFSALILSNSSSWWDFKHNVRHHTYCNIIEKDEDIRALDGAFTHQKGNKPFLKKHKYIIFWGALFFMFPAFIGQSYKYVIKHKHWGELGLMLLHWPLIWGTLLYQIGFSNTLLVALVMNFVLSPWLAFGFITNHLGCETFSEEEAKDFSWMELQMRGSRSLKGGMLVHWFYGGLNTQIEHHLFPKAPRFNLLKVQKMTKDFAQKYDIPYFETTPLMAYVQINNAIKKY
;
A
#
# COMPACT_ATOMS: atom_id res chain seq x y z
N MET A 1 -33.71 -10.92 19.52
CA MET A 1 -33.04 -9.74 20.11
C MET A 1 -32.64 -8.83 18.97
N MET A 2 -33.31 -7.69 18.83
CA MET A 2 -33.00 -6.69 17.80
C MET A 2 -31.59 -6.14 18.06
N SER A 3 -30.70 -6.37 17.11
CA SER A 3 -29.37 -5.77 17.03
C SER A 3 -29.52 -4.26 17.12
N LYS A 4 -28.94 -3.62 18.15
CA LYS A 4 -28.74 -2.17 18.14
C LYS A 4 -27.93 -1.86 16.89
N THR A 5 -28.57 -1.30 15.87
CA THR A 5 -27.89 -0.68 14.74
C THR A 5 -27.00 0.40 15.33
N LEU A 6 -25.70 0.15 15.36
CA LEU A 6 -24.70 1.12 15.74
C LEU A 6 -24.78 2.27 14.74
N THR A 7 -25.46 3.34 15.10
CA THR A 7 -25.56 4.53 14.26
C THR A 7 -24.22 5.24 14.32
N TYR A 8 -23.44 5.19 13.24
CA TYR A 8 -22.29 6.08 13.10
C TYR A 8 -22.81 7.51 13.09
N PRO A 9 -22.48 8.34 14.09
CA PRO A 9 -22.95 9.72 14.08
C PRO A 9 -22.22 10.46 12.94
N HIS A 10 -22.81 11.54 12.41
CA HIS A 10 -22.13 12.42 11.44
C HIS A 10 -21.04 13.28 12.15
N ILE A 11 -20.13 12.64 12.87
CA ILE A 11 -19.16 13.23 13.80
C ILE A 11 -17.71 13.11 13.31
N PHE A 12 -17.51 12.65 12.08
CA PHE A 12 -16.17 12.60 11.49
C PHE A 12 -15.49 13.97 11.48
N ASP A 13 -16.25 15.04 11.26
CA ASP A 13 -15.72 16.41 11.28
C ASP A 13 -15.21 16.82 12.67
N GLU A 14 -15.79 16.29 13.77
CA GLU A 14 -15.28 16.51 15.13
C GLU A 14 -13.91 15.83 15.30
N LEU A 15 -13.79 14.54 14.96
CA LEU A 15 -12.51 13.83 15.04
C LEU A 15 -11.46 14.52 14.15
N LYS A 16 -11.83 14.89 12.93
CA LYS A 16 -10.95 15.58 11.99
C LYS A 16 -10.47 16.93 12.51
N ALA A 17 -11.34 17.69 13.19
CA ALA A 17 -10.96 18.93 13.85
C ALA A 17 -9.94 18.65 14.97
N GLN A 18 -10.21 17.69 15.86
CA GLN A 18 -9.28 17.32 16.95
C GLN A 18 -7.90 16.91 16.41
N ILE A 19 -7.85 16.07 15.37
CA ILE A 19 -6.60 15.62 14.72
C ILE A 19 -5.85 16.80 14.08
N LYS A 20 -6.59 17.75 13.47
CA LYS A 20 -6.01 18.95 12.87
C LYS A 20 -5.45 19.89 13.92
N ASP A 21 -6.18 20.14 15.00
CA ASP A 21 -5.78 21.04 16.09
C ASP A 21 -4.55 20.53 16.84
N ALA A 22 -4.38 19.20 16.89
CA ALA A 22 -3.15 18.56 17.39
C ALA A 22 -1.94 18.67 16.42
N GLY A 23 -2.07 19.33 15.27
CA GLY A 23 -1.01 19.48 14.26
C GLY A 23 -0.67 18.18 13.53
N LEU A 24 -1.48 17.12 13.65
CA LEU A 24 -1.11 15.80 13.13
C LEU A 24 -1.27 15.69 11.61
N LEU A 25 -1.96 16.63 10.98
CA LEU A 25 -2.10 16.75 9.52
C LEU A 25 -1.05 17.67 8.87
N ASP A 26 -0.18 18.28 9.67
CA ASP A 26 0.82 19.20 9.16
C ASP A 26 1.80 18.51 8.23
N ARG A 27 2.25 19.26 7.22
CA ARG A 27 3.22 18.76 6.24
C ARG A 27 4.59 18.68 6.86
N VAL A 28 5.33 17.63 6.52
CA VAL A 28 6.66 17.35 7.09
C VAL A 28 7.77 17.43 6.03
N PRO A 29 7.94 18.57 5.33
CA PRO A 29 8.85 18.65 4.16
C PRO A 29 10.30 18.35 4.52
N VAL A 30 10.78 18.79 5.70
CA VAL A 30 12.16 18.54 6.15
C VAL A 30 12.39 17.05 6.36
N ARG A 31 11.55 16.40 7.19
CA ARG A 31 11.68 14.97 7.47
C ARG A 31 11.50 14.12 6.21
N GLY A 32 10.53 14.47 5.38
CA GLY A 32 10.32 13.83 4.08
C GLY A 32 11.52 13.96 3.16
N SER A 33 12.14 15.15 3.09
CA SER A 33 13.34 15.38 2.27
C SER A 33 14.54 14.57 2.76
N ILE A 34 14.73 14.45 4.08
CA ILE A 34 15.78 13.60 4.67
C ILE A 34 15.59 12.15 4.23
N GLU A 35 14.37 11.60 4.32
CA GLU A 35 14.09 10.23 3.90
C GLU A 35 14.32 10.03 2.39
N MET A 36 13.86 10.97 1.57
CA MET A 36 14.07 10.98 0.12
C MET A 36 15.56 10.96 -0.23
N ILE A 37 16.37 11.84 0.39
CA ILE A 37 17.81 11.91 0.16
C ILE A 37 18.50 10.62 0.64
N ALA A 38 18.14 10.11 1.82
CA ALA A 38 18.72 8.89 2.37
C ALA A 38 18.52 7.69 1.43
N ILE A 39 17.34 7.53 0.83
CA ILE A 39 17.06 6.47 -0.14
C ILE A 39 17.91 6.64 -1.39
N ILE A 40 17.96 7.85 -1.97
CA ILE A 40 18.74 8.11 -3.20
C ILE A 40 20.22 7.85 -2.97
N VAL A 41 20.78 8.38 -1.88
CA VAL A 41 22.20 8.18 -1.52
C VAL A 41 22.49 6.71 -1.28
N SER A 42 21.62 6.01 -0.54
CA SER A 42 21.81 4.56 -0.27
C SER A 42 21.74 3.73 -1.54
N LEU A 43 20.87 4.09 -2.49
CA LEU A 43 20.79 3.42 -3.78
C LEU A 43 22.04 3.66 -4.62
N ILE A 44 22.53 4.90 -4.69
CA ILE A 44 23.78 5.22 -5.38
C ILE A 44 24.94 4.42 -4.79
N ILE A 45 25.04 4.36 -3.45
CA ILE A 45 26.07 3.56 -2.78
C ILE A 45 25.92 2.07 -3.12
N ALA A 46 24.70 1.50 -3.02
CA ALA A 46 24.46 0.10 -3.35
C ALA A 46 24.85 -0.24 -4.79
N LEU A 47 24.49 0.63 -5.74
CA LEU A 47 24.79 0.43 -7.16
C LEU A 47 26.26 0.64 -7.49
N THR A 48 26.95 1.61 -6.88
CA THR A 48 28.38 1.88 -7.15
C THR A 48 29.33 0.92 -6.44
N THR A 49 28.87 0.30 -5.35
CA THR A 49 29.66 -0.67 -4.59
C THR A 49 29.27 -2.11 -4.87
N ALA A 50 28.36 -2.38 -5.82
CA ALA A 50 27.78 -3.71 -6.06
C ALA A 50 28.83 -4.86 -6.16
N PRO A 51 30.02 -4.70 -6.77
CA PRO A 51 31.06 -5.74 -6.81
C PRO A 51 31.60 -6.16 -5.44
N LEU A 52 31.45 -5.31 -4.41
CA LEU A 52 31.90 -5.58 -3.04
C LEU A 52 30.91 -6.45 -2.25
N TRP A 53 29.71 -6.70 -2.80
CA TRP A 53 28.66 -7.42 -2.10
C TRP A 53 28.54 -8.85 -2.57
N HIS A 54 28.17 -9.74 -1.66
CA HIS A 54 27.54 -10.99 -2.07
C HIS A 54 26.18 -10.68 -2.73
N PRO A 55 25.83 -11.26 -3.90
CA PRO A 55 24.61 -10.91 -4.64
C PRO A 55 23.32 -11.02 -3.82
N VAL A 56 23.21 -12.03 -2.95
CA VAL A 56 22.03 -12.18 -2.06
C VAL A 56 21.93 -11.04 -1.06
N LEU A 57 23.04 -10.57 -0.48
CA LEU A 57 23.03 -9.46 0.48
C LEU A 57 22.69 -8.14 -0.22
N LEU A 58 23.23 -7.92 -1.42
CA LEU A 58 22.84 -6.79 -2.27
C LEU A 58 21.35 -6.81 -2.59
N ALA A 59 20.80 -7.98 -2.95
CA ALA A 59 19.38 -8.14 -3.23
C ALA A 59 18.49 -7.79 -2.03
N LEU A 60 18.83 -8.28 -0.83
CA LEU A 60 18.08 -7.97 0.39
C LEU A 60 18.16 -6.48 0.73
N PHE A 61 19.30 -5.84 0.53
CA PHE A 61 19.44 -4.40 0.73
C PHE A 61 18.65 -3.60 -0.30
N LEU A 62 18.67 -3.97 -1.58
CA LEU A 62 17.85 -3.37 -2.62
C LEU A 62 16.36 -3.58 -2.36
N THR A 63 15.93 -4.75 -1.85
CA THR A 63 14.55 -4.97 -1.40
C THR A 63 14.16 -3.95 -0.35
N LEU A 64 15.00 -3.69 0.66
CA LEU A 64 14.74 -2.67 1.66
C LEU A 64 14.58 -1.28 1.02
N LEU A 65 15.49 -0.88 0.13
CA LEU A 65 15.44 0.41 -0.56
C LEU A 65 14.19 0.56 -1.44
N PHE A 66 13.79 -0.50 -2.14
CA PHE A 66 12.59 -0.51 -2.98
C PHE A 66 11.32 -0.41 -2.12
N THR A 67 11.23 -1.18 -1.04
CA THR A 67 10.11 -1.06 -0.08
C THR A 67 10.02 0.35 0.50
N ARG A 68 11.16 0.95 0.90
CA ARG A 68 11.17 2.35 1.38
C ARG A 68 10.76 3.35 0.30
N SER A 69 11.14 3.11 -0.96
CA SER A 69 10.73 3.94 -2.10
C SER A 69 9.23 3.87 -2.34
N VAL A 70 8.59 2.71 -2.13
CA VAL A 70 7.13 2.58 -2.18
C VAL A 70 6.49 3.49 -1.14
N PHE A 71 6.94 3.43 0.12
CA PHE A 71 6.38 4.24 1.20
C PHE A 71 6.59 5.75 0.99
N VAL A 72 7.78 6.18 0.55
CA VAL A 72 8.05 7.59 0.27
C VAL A 72 7.21 8.08 -0.91
N SER A 73 7.16 7.32 -2.02
CA SER A 73 6.32 7.69 -3.15
C SER A 73 4.84 7.78 -2.76
N HIS A 74 4.36 6.84 -1.95
CA HIS A 74 3.01 6.83 -1.42
C HIS A 74 2.69 8.11 -0.63
N ASP A 75 3.55 8.48 0.31
CA ASP A 75 3.35 9.67 1.17
C ASP A 75 3.39 10.96 0.38
N ILE A 76 4.31 11.05 -0.58
CA ILE A 76 4.39 12.17 -1.50
C ILE A 76 3.09 12.29 -2.28
N LEU A 77 2.57 11.19 -2.86
CA LEU A 77 1.32 11.21 -3.63
C LEU A 77 0.10 11.54 -2.77
N HIS A 78 0.14 11.24 -1.47
CA HIS A 78 -0.84 11.70 -0.48
C HIS A 78 -0.64 13.15 -0.02
N THR A 79 0.33 13.87 -0.57
CA THR A 79 0.73 15.22 -0.20
C THR A 79 1.13 15.35 1.27
N GLN A 80 1.65 14.29 1.90
CA GLN A 80 2.01 14.32 3.32
C GLN A 80 3.27 15.16 3.58
N TYR A 81 4.19 15.22 2.61
CA TYR A 81 5.46 15.96 2.76
C TYR A 81 5.34 17.40 2.29
N PHE A 82 4.60 17.65 1.20
CA PHE A 82 4.52 18.96 0.56
C PHE A 82 3.07 19.36 0.29
N LYS A 83 2.77 20.66 0.36
CA LYS A 83 1.40 21.18 0.12
C LYS A 83 0.98 21.11 -1.35
N SER A 84 1.91 21.30 -2.29
CA SER A 84 1.61 21.35 -3.72
C SER A 84 1.47 19.95 -4.33
N LYS A 85 0.30 19.66 -4.92
CA LYS A 85 0.05 18.41 -5.66
C LYS A 85 0.98 18.25 -6.86
N SER A 86 1.20 19.32 -7.62
CA SER A 86 2.08 19.29 -8.81
C SER A 86 3.53 19.02 -8.42
N LEU A 87 4.02 19.67 -7.35
CA LEU A 87 5.36 19.40 -6.83
C LEU A 87 5.46 17.96 -6.32
N SER A 88 4.49 17.52 -5.53
CA SER A 88 4.45 16.15 -4.99
C SER A 88 4.50 15.13 -6.12
N LYS A 89 3.68 15.32 -7.16
CA LYS A 89 3.70 14.43 -8.33
C LYS A 89 5.10 14.33 -8.95
N LYS A 90 5.77 15.46 -9.19
CA LYS A 90 7.13 15.46 -9.75
C LYS A 90 8.15 14.80 -8.81
N LEU A 91 8.07 15.08 -7.51
CA LEU A 91 8.96 14.51 -6.49
C LEU A 91 8.72 13.03 -6.23
N SER A 92 7.57 12.48 -6.64
CA SER A 92 7.33 11.04 -6.57
C SER A 92 8.13 10.25 -7.63
N TYR A 93 8.42 10.83 -8.79
CA TYR A 93 9.01 10.11 -9.93
C TYR A 93 10.37 9.44 -9.67
N PRO A 94 11.31 10.01 -8.89
CA PRO A 94 12.52 9.28 -8.53
C PRO A 94 12.22 7.97 -7.81
N PHE A 95 11.21 7.96 -6.93
CA PHE A 95 10.88 6.80 -6.10
C PHE A 95 9.92 5.84 -6.79
N SER A 96 8.96 6.33 -7.57
CA SER A 96 8.03 5.49 -8.33
C SER A 96 8.60 5.04 -9.68
N ALA A 97 8.92 5.99 -10.57
CA ALA A 97 9.25 5.69 -11.94
C ALA A 97 10.69 5.17 -12.08
N LEU A 98 11.68 5.87 -11.50
CA LEU A 98 13.10 5.49 -11.66
C LEU A 98 13.48 4.27 -10.81
N ILE A 99 13.09 4.24 -9.53
CA ILE A 99 13.45 3.12 -8.65
C ILE A 99 12.53 1.91 -8.85
N LEU A 100 11.21 2.10 -8.98
CA LEU A 100 10.26 0.97 -8.99
C LEU A 100 9.73 0.62 -10.38
N SER A 101 10.01 1.42 -11.42
CA SER A 101 9.32 1.31 -12.72
C SER A 101 7.79 1.35 -12.62
N ASN A 102 7.27 2.07 -11.63
CA ASN A 102 5.84 2.25 -11.39
C ASN A 102 5.39 3.65 -11.78
N SER A 103 4.16 3.73 -12.30
CA SER A 103 3.55 5.01 -12.63
C SER A 103 2.91 5.62 -11.38
N SER A 104 3.38 6.81 -11.02
CA SER A 104 2.69 7.70 -10.08
C SER A 104 1.27 8.04 -10.51
N SER A 105 0.96 8.12 -11.82
CA SER A 105 -0.39 8.42 -12.33
C SER A 105 -1.33 7.26 -12.21
N TRP A 106 -0.85 6.07 -12.56
CA TRP A 106 -1.58 4.84 -12.26
C TRP A 106 -1.82 4.69 -10.76
N TRP A 107 -0.80 4.89 -9.93
CA TRP A 107 -0.93 4.76 -8.47
C TRP A 107 -1.90 5.78 -7.87
N ASP A 108 -1.78 7.06 -8.24
CA ASP A 108 -2.70 8.11 -7.76
C ASP A 108 -4.16 7.80 -8.15
N PHE A 109 -4.40 7.33 -9.37
CA PHE A 109 -5.74 6.92 -9.79
C PHE A 109 -6.24 5.68 -9.05
N LYS A 110 -5.47 4.60 -9.03
CA LYS A 110 -5.84 3.34 -8.37
C LYS A 110 -6.04 3.55 -6.86
N HIS A 111 -5.07 4.15 -6.19
CA HIS A 111 -5.04 4.23 -4.74
C HIS A 111 -5.88 5.38 -4.21
N ASN A 112 -5.69 6.61 -4.72
CA ASN A 112 -6.35 7.78 -4.13
C ASN A 112 -7.76 7.98 -4.67
N VAL A 113 -8.00 7.71 -5.94
CA VAL A 113 -9.34 7.91 -6.54
C VAL A 113 -10.22 6.69 -6.34
N ARG A 114 -9.75 5.47 -6.63
CA ARG A 114 -10.57 4.26 -6.48
C ARG A 114 -10.61 3.77 -5.03
N HIS A 115 -9.46 3.34 -4.51
CA HIS A 115 -9.40 2.63 -3.23
C HIS A 115 -9.75 3.52 -2.02
N HIS A 116 -9.21 4.73 -1.92
CA HIS A 116 -9.51 5.63 -0.79
C HIS A 116 -10.93 6.22 -0.81
N THR A 117 -11.50 6.45 -1.99
CA THR A 117 -12.88 6.98 -2.09
C THR A 117 -13.90 5.88 -1.86
N TYR A 118 -13.63 4.68 -2.38
CA TYR A 118 -14.58 3.57 -2.44
C TYR A 118 -14.03 2.30 -1.77
N CYS A 119 -13.35 2.45 -0.64
CA CYS A 119 -12.72 1.35 0.09
C CYS A 119 -13.71 0.18 0.27
N ASN A 120 -13.32 -1.01 -0.20
CA ASN A 120 -14.10 -2.25 -0.13
C ASN A 120 -15.50 -2.19 -0.78
N ILE A 121 -15.77 -1.23 -1.68
CA ILE A 121 -16.95 -1.24 -2.53
C ILE A 121 -16.72 -2.15 -3.73
N ILE A 122 -17.47 -3.24 -3.85
CA ILE A 122 -17.21 -4.37 -4.75
C ILE A 122 -17.06 -3.94 -6.21
N GLU A 123 -17.90 -3.00 -6.66
CA GLU A 123 -17.95 -2.54 -8.04
C GLU A 123 -16.86 -1.51 -8.37
N LYS A 124 -16.23 -0.90 -7.37
CA LYS A 124 -15.31 0.25 -7.52
C LYS A 124 -13.88 -0.03 -7.08
N ASP A 125 -13.68 -0.84 -6.05
CA ASP A 125 -12.38 -1.19 -5.47
C ASP A 125 -11.89 -2.54 -5.99
N GLU A 126 -10.87 -2.48 -6.85
CA GLU A 126 -10.28 -3.67 -7.45
C GLU A 126 -9.43 -4.48 -6.46
N ASP A 127 -9.00 -3.87 -5.34
CA ASP A 127 -8.06 -4.49 -4.40
C ASP A 127 -8.66 -5.68 -3.63
N ILE A 128 -9.99 -5.76 -3.54
CA ILE A 128 -10.72 -6.86 -2.90
C ILE A 128 -11.13 -7.99 -3.87
N ARG A 129 -10.88 -7.83 -5.17
CA ARG A 129 -11.38 -8.74 -6.22
C ARG A 129 -10.49 -9.95 -6.53
N ALA A 130 -9.60 -10.31 -5.61
CA ALA A 130 -8.66 -11.44 -5.80
C ALA A 130 -9.37 -12.79 -6.08
N LEU A 131 -8.66 -13.67 -6.80
CA LEU A 131 -9.17 -14.91 -7.43
C LEU A 131 -10.27 -14.61 -8.45
N ASP A 132 -11.52 -14.57 -8.00
CA ASP A 132 -12.71 -14.14 -8.74
C ASP A 132 -13.78 -13.66 -7.74
N GLY A 133 -13.36 -12.83 -6.78
CA GLY A 133 -14.22 -12.29 -5.74
C GLY A 133 -14.26 -13.14 -4.47
N ALA A 134 -13.21 -13.91 -4.16
CA ALA A 134 -13.18 -14.77 -2.97
C ALA A 134 -13.43 -14.04 -1.64
N PHE A 135 -13.13 -12.75 -1.62
CA PHE A 135 -13.28 -11.85 -0.47
C PHE A 135 -14.53 -10.97 -0.54
N THR A 136 -15.42 -11.19 -1.51
CA THR A 136 -16.67 -10.45 -1.67
C THR A 136 -17.86 -11.40 -1.50
N HIS A 137 -19.08 -10.84 -1.44
CA HIS A 137 -20.31 -11.63 -1.51
C HIS A 137 -20.63 -12.13 -2.92
N GLN A 138 -20.02 -11.53 -3.95
CA GLN A 138 -20.16 -11.90 -5.36
C GLN A 138 -19.00 -12.83 -5.79
N LYS A 139 -19.03 -14.08 -5.31
CA LYS A 139 -17.98 -15.06 -5.58
C LYS A 139 -18.18 -15.76 -6.93
N GLY A 140 -17.12 -15.91 -7.69
CA GLY A 140 -17.12 -16.84 -8.82
C GLY A 140 -17.17 -18.31 -8.38
N ASN A 141 -17.45 -19.20 -9.34
CA ASN A 141 -17.65 -20.63 -9.07
C ASN A 141 -16.77 -21.52 -9.97
N LYS A 142 -15.57 -21.06 -10.34
CA LYS A 142 -14.70 -21.82 -11.25
C LYS A 142 -14.10 -23.05 -10.55
N PRO A 143 -14.35 -24.29 -11.00
CA PRO A 143 -13.87 -25.50 -10.32
C PRO A 143 -12.34 -25.54 -10.15
N PHE A 144 -11.60 -25.08 -11.16
CA PHE A 144 -10.14 -25.01 -11.12
C PHE A 144 -9.64 -24.08 -10.00
N LEU A 145 -10.26 -22.90 -9.84
CA LEU A 145 -9.89 -21.96 -8.79
C LEU A 145 -10.21 -22.53 -7.42
N LYS A 146 -11.38 -23.15 -7.23
CA LYS A 146 -11.74 -23.81 -5.96
C LYS A 146 -10.74 -24.91 -5.56
N LYS A 147 -10.30 -25.72 -6.52
CA LYS A 147 -9.33 -26.80 -6.30
C LYS A 147 -7.94 -26.26 -5.92
N HIS A 148 -7.50 -25.15 -6.50
CA HIS A 148 -6.12 -24.65 -6.35
C HIS A 148 -6.03 -23.29 -5.62
N LYS A 149 -7.10 -22.84 -4.96
CA LYS A 149 -7.25 -21.48 -4.39
C LYS A 149 -6.09 -21.03 -3.53
N TYR A 150 -5.55 -21.91 -2.68
CA TYR A 150 -4.43 -21.57 -1.80
C TYR A 150 -3.14 -21.33 -2.59
N ILE A 151 -2.80 -22.22 -3.52
CA ILE A 151 -1.60 -22.09 -4.34
C ILE A 151 -1.71 -20.86 -5.25
N ILE A 152 -2.88 -20.63 -5.85
CA ILE A 152 -3.10 -19.47 -6.72
C ILE A 152 -3.02 -18.17 -5.91
N PHE A 153 -3.73 -18.07 -4.79
CA PHE A 153 -3.75 -16.84 -4.00
C PHE A 153 -2.39 -16.53 -3.39
N TRP A 154 -1.79 -17.48 -2.65
CA TRP A 154 -0.50 -17.26 -2.00
C TRP A 154 0.65 -17.22 -2.99
N GLY A 155 0.58 -17.99 -4.08
CA GLY A 155 1.55 -17.95 -5.17
C GLY A 155 1.52 -16.63 -5.95
N ALA A 156 0.34 -16.05 -6.17
CA ALA A 156 0.20 -14.76 -6.85
C ALA A 156 0.90 -13.61 -6.11
N LEU A 157 1.08 -13.72 -4.78
CA LEU A 157 1.76 -12.68 -4.00
C LEU A 157 3.22 -12.48 -4.43
N PHE A 158 3.88 -13.51 -4.98
CA PHE A 158 5.25 -13.42 -5.51
C PHE A 158 5.35 -12.66 -6.85
N PHE A 159 4.21 -12.29 -7.44
CA PHE A 159 4.13 -11.56 -8.71
C PHE A 159 3.56 -10.14 -8.54
N MET A 160 3.36 -9.66 -7.32
CA MET A 160 2.76 -8.34 -7.10
C MET A 160 3.60 -7.20 -7.67
N PHE A 161 4.93 -7.21 -7.46
CA PHE A 161 5.82 -6.18 -8.00
C PHE A 161 5.78 -6.11 -9.54
N PRO A 162 6.02 -7.21 -10.30
CA PRO A 162 5.93 -7.17 -11.76
C PRO A 162 4.50 -6.88 -12.25
N ALA A 163 3.46 -7.30 -11.53
CA ALA A 163 2.08 -6.96 -11.88
C ALA A 163 1.81 -5.45 -11.78
N PHE A 164 2.40 -4.75 -10.81
CA PHE A 164 2.28 -3.29 -10.68
C PHE A 164 3.02 -2.56 -11.80
N ILE A 165 4.19 -3.05 -12.21
CA ILE A 165 4.93 -2.54 -13.37
C ILE A 165 4.09 -2.71 -14.64
N GLY A 166 3.54 -3.90 -14.87
CA GLY A 166 2.69 -4.18 -16.04
C GLY A 166 1.44 -3.31 -16.11
N GLN A 167 0.75 -3.13 -14.97
CA GLN A 167 -0.40 -2.24 -14.87
C GLN A 167 -0.02 -0.76 -15.08
N SER A 168 1.12 -0.35 -14.54
CA SER A 168 1.67 0.99 -14.74
C SER A 168 1.94 1.26 -16.22
N TYR A 169 2.63 0.35 -16.92
CA TYR A 169 2.89 0.48 -18.35
C TYR A 169 1.60 0.56 -19.17
N LYS A 170 0.66 -0.35 -18.92
CA LYS A 170 -0.66 -0.34 -19.57
C LYS A 170 -1.37 1.00 -19.36
N TYR A 171 -1.31 1.56 -18.15
CA TYR A 171 -1.94 2.82 -17.82
C TYR A 171 -1.29 4.00 -18.54
N VAL A 172 0.03 4.16 -18.47
CA VAL A 172 0.72 5.33 -19.07
C VAL A 172 0.66 5.32 -20.59
N ILE A 173 0.69 4.14 -21.22
CA ILE A 173 0.53 4.02 -22.68
C ILE A 173 -0.90 4.39 -23.08
N LYS A 174 -1.90 3.81 -22.42
CA LYS A 174 -3.32 4.07 -22.70
C LYS A 174 -3.68 5.56 -22.57
N HIS A 175 -3.12 6.24 -21.56
CA HIS A 175 -3.40 7.65 -21.27
C HIS A 175 -2.35 8.61 -21.83
N LYS A 176 -1.40 8.12 -22.64
CA LYS A 176 -0.37 8.91 -23.33
C LYS A 176 0.51 9.75 -22.38
N HIS A 177 0.84 9.24 -21.20
CA HIS A 177 1.76 9.87 -20.25
C HIS A 177 3.22 9.61 -20.64
N TRP A 178 3.65 10.13 -21.80
CA TRP A 178 4.94 9.80 -22.41
C TRP A 178 6.16 10.19 -21.58
N GLY A 179 6.12 11.32 -20.88
CA GLY A 179 7.21 11.73 -20.00
C GLY A 179 7.41 10.77 -18.82
N GLU A 180 6.30 10.30 -18.23
CA GLU A 180 6.33 9.32 -17.15
C GLU A 180 6.76 7.93 -17.66
N LEU A 181 6.29 7.53 -18.86
CA LEU A 181 6.77 6.32 -19.52
C LEU A 181 8.27 6.35 -19.74
N GLY A 182 8.81 7.49 -20.21
CA GLY A 182 10.25 7.67 -20.40
C GLY A 182 11.03 7.47 -19.09
N LEU A 183 10.56 8.07 -17.99
CA LEU A 183 11.17 7.87 -16.67
C LEU A 183 11.07 6.40 -16.21
N MET A 184 9.93 5.74 -16.40
CA MET A 184 9.79 4.33 -16.07
C MET A 184 10.71 3.43 -16.90
N LEU A 185 10.97 3.77 -18.17
CA LEU A 185 11.90 3.03 -19.03
C LEU A 185 13.35 3.25 -18.62
N LEU A 186 13.71 4.41 -18.07
CA LEU A 186 15.05 4.68 -17.53
C LEU A 186 15.40 3.79 -16.34
N HIS A 187 14.42 3.25 -15.60
CA HIS A 187 14.64 2.26 -14.56
C HIS A 187 15.56 1.11 -15.01
N TRP A 188 15.31 0.56 -16.21
CA TRP A 188 15.98 -0.63 -16.69
C TRP A 188 17.49 -0.43 -16.91
N PRO A 189 17.96 0.56 -17.70
CA PRO A 189 19.38 0.80 -17.84
C PRO A 189 20.01 1.34 -16.54
N LEU A 190 19.32 2.19 -15.78
CA LEU A 190 19.91 2.80 -14.59
C LEU A 190 20.13 1.80 -13.45
N ILE A 191 19.18 0.91 -13.18
CA ILE A 191 19.30 -0.08 -12.11
C ILE A 191 19.92 -1.36 -12.67
N TRP A 192 19.21 -2.02 -13.58
CA TRP A 192 19.60 -3.35 -14.05
C TRP A 192 20.75 -3.33 -15.04
N GLY A 193 20.86 -2.30 -15.88
CA GLY A 193 22.02 -2.10 -16.76
C GLY A 193 23.30 -1.86 -15.96
N THR A 194 23.23 -1.04 -14.90
CA THR A 194 24.36 -0.83 -13.98
C THR A 194 24.78 -2.12 -13.29
N LEU A 195 23.84 -2.90 -12.75
CA LEU A 195 24.16 -4.18 -12.12
C LEU A 195 24.74 -5.17 -13.14
N LEU A 196 24.16 -5.27 -14.34
CA LEU A 196 24.65 -6.14 -15.40
C LEU A 196 26.09 -5.82 -15.76
N TYR A 197 26.43 -4.53 -15.84
CA TYR A 197 27.78 -4.06 -16.10
C TYR A 197 28.75 -4.38 -14.96
N GLN A 198 28.34 -4.16 -13.70
CA GLN A 198 29.25 -4.27 -12.56
C GLN A 198 29.48 -5.69 -12.04
N ILE A 199 28.43 -6.52 -12.01
CA ILE A 199 28.48 -7.84 -11.37
C ILE A 199 28.20 -8.99 -12.34
N GLY A 200 27.97 -8.69 -13.62
CA GLY A 200 27.72 -9.68 -14.67
C GLY A 200 26.30 -10.26 -14.63
N PHE A 201 25.97 -11.04 -15.67
CA PHE A 201 24.61 -11.55 -15.89
C PHE A 201 24.11 -12.46 -14.76
N SER A 202 24.89 -13.48 -14.38
CA SER A 202 24.44 -14.48 -13.40
C SER A 202 24.15 -13.88 -12.03
N ASN A 203 25.01 -12.98 -11.54
CA ASN A 203 24.80 -12.31 -10.26
C ASN A 203 23.65 -11.31 -10.33
N THR A 204 23.50 -10.58 -11.45
CA THR A 204 22.36 -9.67 -11.66
C THR A 204 21.04 -10.43 -11.67
N LEU A 205 20.99 -11.59 -12.34
CA LEU A 205 19.81 -12.46 -12.36
C LEU A 205 19.49 -12.98 -10.95
N LEU A 206 20.50 -13.40 -10.18
CA LEU A 206 20.32 -13.83 -8.80
C LEU A 206 19.77 -12.68 -7.93
N VAL A 207 20.30 -11.46 -8.09
CA VAL A 207 19.78 -10.26 -7.42
C VAL A 207 18.31 -10.04 -7.76
N ALA A 208 17.96 -10.07 -9.05
CA ALA A 208 16.59 -9.86 -9.51
C ALA A 208 15.61 -10.90 -8.93
N LEU A 209 16.00 -12.18 -8.93
CA LEU A 209 15.17 -13.28 -8.43
C LEU A 209 14.96 -13.19 -6.92
N VAL A 210 16.03 -13.00 -6.14
CA VAL A 210 15.93 -12.86 -4.68
C VAL A 210 15.13 -11.61 -4.33
N MET A 211 15.42 -10.48 -4.99
CA MET A 211 14.71 -9.24 -4.75
C MET A 211 13.21 -9.40 -5.02
N ASN A 212 12.81 -10.00 -6.16
CA ASN A 212 11.40 -10.22 -6.46
C ASN A 212 10.74 -11.18 -5.46
N PHE A 213 11.44 -12.26 -5.07
CA PHE A 213 10.92 -13.26 -4.15
C PHE A 213 10.64 -12.70 -2.74
N VAL A 214 11.38 -11.66 -2.33
CA VAL A 214 11.19 -11.01 -1.02
C VAL A 214 10.30 -9.76 -1.13
N LEU A 215 10.51 -8.91 -2.14
CA LEU A 215 9.79 -7.65 -2.31
C LEU A 215 8.31 -7.89 -2.60
N SER A 216 7.97 -8.78 -3.53
CA SER A 216 6.57 -8.98 -3.95
C SER A 216 5.67 -9.42 -2.78
N PRO A 217 6.02 -10.44 -1.97
CA PRO A 217 5.24 -10.78 -0.78
C PRO A 217 5.22 -9.68 0.28
N TRP A 218 6.33 -8.96 0.50
CA TRP A 218 6.35 -7.85 1.46
C TRP A 218 5.34 -6.76 1.06
N LEU A 219 5.36 -6.33 -0.20
CA LEU A 219 4.36 -5.39 -0.72
C LEU A 219 2.94 -5.95 -0.54
N ALA A 220 2.73 -7.22 -0.91
CA ALA A 220 1.43 -7.86 -0.78
C ALA A 220 0.91 -7.86 0.66
N PHE A 221 1.76 -8.18 1.64
CA PHE A 221 1.39 -8.16 3.04
C PHE A 221 0.90 -6.78 3.45
N GLY A 222 1.56 -5.71 3.01
CA GLY A 222 1.15 -4.33 3.27
C GLY A 222 -0.29 -4.01 2.83
N PHE A 223 -0.76 -4.60 1.73
CA PHE A 223 -2.11 -4.37 1.21
C PHE A 223 -3.14 -5.35 1.76
N ILE A 224 -2.85 -6.65 1.71
CA ILE A 224 -3.88 -7.68 1.94
C ILE A 224 -4.32 -7.75 3.40
N THR A 225 -3.39 -7.61 4.35
CA THR A 225 -3.72 -7.82 5.77
C THR A 225 -4.61 -6.73 6.35
N ASN A 226 -4.73 -5.60 5.64
CA ASN A 226 -5.52 -4.47 6.11
C ASN A 226 -6.95 -4.43 5.52
N HIS A 227 -7.19 -5.10 4.39
CA HIS A 227 -8.48 -5.04 3.68
C HIS A 227 -9.14 -6.40 3.45
N LEU A 228 -8.36 -7.43 3.13
CA LEU A 228 -8.93 -8.72 2.75
C LEU A 228 -9.54 -9.43 3.95
N GLY A 229 -10.81 -9.82 3.78
CA GLY A 229 -11.63 -10.41 4.84
C GLY A 229 -12.22 -9.39 5.81
N CYS A 230 -12.14 -8.08 5.52
CA CYS A 230 -12.99 -7.07 6.17
C CYS A 230 -14.39 -7.11 5.52
N GLU A 231 -15.30 -6.28 6.01
CA GLU A 231 -16.61 -6.14 5.37
C GLU A 231 -16.46 -5.56 3.96
N THR A 232 -17.30 -6.01 3.04
CA THR A 232 -17.37 -5.51 1.66
C THR A 232 -18.80 -5.11 1.37
N PHE A 233 -18.98 -4.04 0.61
CA PHE A 233 -20.30 -3.46 0.35
C PHE A 233 -20.54 -3.37 -1.15
N SER A 234 -21.77 -3.59 -1.59
CA SER A 234 -22.21 -3.13 -2.90
C SER A 234 -22.39 -1.61 -2.92
N GLU A 235 -22.38 -1.00 -4.11
CA GLU A 235 -22.71 0.43 -4.26
C GLU A 235 -24.07 0.82 -3.68
N GLU A 236 -25.05 -0.10 -3.66
CA GLU A 236 -26.37 0.18 -3.10
C GLU A 236 -26.35 0.19 -1.57
N GLU A 237 -25.78 -0.85 -0.95
CA GLU A 237 -25.62 -0.92 0.51
C GLU A 237 -24.80 0.26 1.05
N ALA A 238 -23.80 0.72 0.29
CA ALA A 238 -22.96 1.83 0.70
C ALA A 238 -23.69 3.16 0.88
N LYS A 239 -24.88 3.34 0.25
CA LYS A 239 -25.68 4.56 0.39
C LYS A 239 -26.31 4.71 1.77
N ASP A 240 -26.48 3.60 2.48
CA ASP A 240 -27.08 3.57 3.82
C ASP A 240 -26.07 3.90 4.94
N PHE A 241 -24.77 3.97 4.61
CA PHE A 241 -23.70 4.18 5.57
C PHE A 241 -23.01 5.53 5.39
N SER A 242 -22.52 6.10 6.49
CA SER A 242 -21.66 7.27 6.41
C SER A 242 -20.29 6.94 5.78
N TRP A 243 -19.60 7.92 5.21
CA TRP A 243 -18.26 7.68 4.66
C TRP A 243 -17.29 7.15 5.72
N MET A 244 -17.31 7.68 6.94
CA MET A 244 -16.45 7.21 8.04
C MET A 244 -16.75 5.75 8.39
N GLU A 245 -18.03 5.37 8.40
CA GLU A 245 -18.45 4.00 8.67
C GLU A 245 -17.88 3.01 7.65
N LEU A 246 -17.97 3.35 6.36
CA LEU A 246 -17.41 2.54 5.29
C LEU A 246 -15.90 2.36 5.46
N GLN A 247 -15.15 3.43 5.78
CA GLN A 247 -13.71 3.35 6.00
C GLN A 247 -13.36 2.47 7.23
N MET A 248 -14.10 2.62 8.32
CA MET A 248 -13.87 1.89 9.58
C MET A 248 -14.19 0.39 9.48
N ARG A 249 -15.23 0.02 8.71
CA ARG A 249 -15.66 -1.39 8.53
C ARG A 249 -14.94 -2.09 7.37
N GLY A 250 -14.59 -1.34 6.32
CA GLY A 250 -13.88 -1.82 5.13
C GLY A 250 -12.36 -1.97 5.33
N SER A 251 -11.81 -1.54 6.46
CA SER A 251 -10.38 -1.66 6.75
C SER A 251 -10.14 -2.13 8.18
N ARG A 252 -8.92 -2.57 8.48
CA ARG A 252 -8.48 -2.93 9.83
C ARG A 252 -7.09 -2.41 10.10
N SER A 253 -6.82 -2.10 11.35
CA SER A 253 -5.46 -1.77 11.81
C SER A 253 -4.78 -2.98 12.47
N LEU A 254 -3.46 -3.05 12.38
CA LEU A 254 -2.62 -4.12 12.89
C LEU A 254 -1.76 -3.64 14.06
N LYS A 255 -1.86 -4.33 15.20
CA LYS A 255 -1.01 -4.15 16.37
C LYS A 255 0.20 -5.08 16.35
N GLY A 256 1.27 -4.65 17.02
CA GLY A 256 2.49 -5.45 17.20
C GLY A 256 3.75 -4.61 17.48
N GLY A 257 3.58 -3.39 18.00
CA GLY A 257 4.68 -2.51 18.37
C GLY A 257 5.48 -1.94 17.20
N MET A 258 6.68 -1.47 17.51
CA MET A 258 7.54 -0.73 16.58
C MET A 258 7.98 -1.55 15.37
N LEU A 259 8.21 -2.86 15.54
CA LEU A 259 8.64 -3.73 14.43
C LEU A 259 7.55 -3.89 13.37
N VAL A 260 6.30 -4.13 13.80
CA VAL A 260 5.15 -4.17 12.87
C VAL A 260 4.95 -2.81 12.21
N HIS A 261 5.01 -1.73 12.99
CA HIS A 261 4.88 -0.39 12.42
C HIS A 261 5.95 -0.09 11.36
N TRP A 262 7.21 -0.45 11.62
CA TRP A 262 8.31 -0.30 10.67
C TRP A 262 8.13 -1.18 9.43
N PHE A 263 7.78 -2.46 9.61
CA PHE A 263 7.63 -3.43 8.51
C PHE A 263 6.53 -3.01 7.53
N TYR A 264 5.40 -2.54 8.03
CA TYR A 264 4.29 -2.04 7.22
C TYR A 264 4.46 -0.57 6.80
N GLY A 265 5.58 0.06 7.19
CA GLY A 265 5.84 1.46 6.93
C GLY A 265 4.85 2.40 7.63
N GLY A 266 4.04 1.95 8.58
CA GLY A 266 2.95 2.73 9.15
C GLY A 266 1.60 2.50 8.51
N LEU A 267 1.52 1.73 7.41
CA LEU A 267 0.25 1.26 6.85
C LEU A 267 -0.37 0.13 7.67
N ASN A 268 0.21 -0.23 8.82
CA ASN A 268 -0.47 -1.04 9.80
C ASN A 268 -1.63 -0.27 10.48
N THR A 269 -1.65 1.07 10.42
CA THR A 269 -2.77 1.89 10.93
C THR A 269 -3.70 2.25 9.78
N GLN A 270 -4.29 1.24 9.14
CA GLN A 270 -4.98 1.43 7.87
C GLN A 270 -6.29 2.21 8.00
N ILE A 271 -7.02 2.01 9.11
CA ILE A 271 -8.22 2.79 9.40
C ILE A 271 -7.89 4.28 9.40
N GLU A 272 -6.82 4.66 10.12
CA GLU A 272 -6.35 6.03 10.21
C GLU A 272 -5.85 6.57 8.88
N HIS A 273 -5.17 5.72 8.10
CA HIS A 273 -4.70 6.06 6.77
C HIS A 273 -5.85 6.37 5.81
N HIS A 274 -6.98 5.67 5.90
CA HIS A 274 -8.18 5.97 5.10
C HIS A 274 -8.96 7.17 5.60
N LEU A 275 -9.08 7.34 6.92
CA LEU A 275 -9.75 8.51 7.49
C LEU A 275 -8.94 9.81 7.28
N PHE A 276 -7.61 9.72 7.36
CA PHE A 276 -6.69 10.85 7.29
C PHE A 276 -5.53 10.57 6.33
N PRO A 277 -5.77 10.37 5.02
CA PRO A 277 -4.71 10.02 4.06
C PRO A 277 -3.61 11.08 3.98
N LYS A 278 -3.95 12.31 4.36
CA LYS A 278 -3.04 13.46 4.41
C LYS A 278 -2.18 13.52 5.68
N ALA A 279 -2.42 12.69 6.69
CA ALA A 279 -1.59 12.61 7.88
C ALA A 279 -0.27 11.92 7.52
N PRO A 280 0.90 12.52 7.81
CA PRO A 280 2.18 11.85 7.57
C PRO A 280 2.28 10.53 8.33
N ARG A 281 2.89 9.50 7.73
CA ARG A 281 3.07 8.18 8.37
C ARG A 281 3.71 8.25 9.77
N PHE A 282 4.55 9.25 10.00
CA PHE A 282 5.20 9.51 11.30
C PHE A 282 4.24 9.91 12.43
N ASN A 283 3.07 10.42 12.08
CA ASN A 283 2.03 10.82 13.03
C ASN A 283 0.95 9.75 13.20
N LEU A 284 0.92 8.72 12.35
CA LEU A 284 -0.20 7.78 12.29
C LEU A 284 -0.44 7.00 13.59
N LEU A 285 0.59 6.70 14.39
CA LEU A 285 0.37 6.10 15.72
C LEU A 285 -0.33 7.04 16.70
N LYS A 286 -0.08 8.35 16.60
CA LYS A 286 -0.77 9.37 17.41
C LYS A 286 -2.21 9.53 16.93
N VAL A 287 -2.40 9.58 15.61
CA VAL A 287 -3.74 9.60 14.97
C VAL A 287 -4.53 8.37 15.42
N GLN A 288 -3.93 7.19 15.40
CA GLN A 288 -4.55 5.94 15.82
C GLN A 288 -5.02 6.00 17.27
N LYS A 289 -4.19 6.51 18.18
CA LYS A 289 -4.59 6.65 19.57
C LYS A 289 -5.85 7.54 19.68
N MET A 290 -5.86 8.70 19.04
CA MET A 290 -7.01 9.60 19.06
C MET A 290 -8.25 8.99 18.39
N THR A 291 -8.08 8.25 17.28
CA THR A 291 -9.18 7.53 16.62
C THR A 291 -9.77 6.44 17.51
N LYS A 292 -8.94 5.70 18.27
CA LYS A 292 -9.42 4.71 19.25
C LYS A 292 -10.16 5.35 20.42
N ASP A 293 -9.60 6.41 21.01
CA ASP A 293 -10.22 7.14 22.12
C ASP A 293 -11.58 7.71 21.68
N PHE A 294 -11.66 8.23 20.45
CA PHE A 294 -12.89 8.72 19.85
C PHE A 294 -13.89 7.59 19.58
N ALA A 295 -13.45 6.46 19.02
CA ALA A 295 -14.29 5.31 18.78
C ALA A 295 -14.89 4.78 20.10
N GLN A 296 -14.08 4.71 21.17
CA GLN A 296 -14.55 4.33 22.50
C GLN A 296 -15.57 5.33 23.07
N LYS A 297 -15.32 6.64 22.94
CA LYS A 297 -16.23 7.71 23.42
C LYS A 297 -17.63 7.59 22.81
N TYR A 298 -17.71 7.20 21.54
CA TYR A 298 -18.97 7.14 20.78
C TYR A 298 -19.48 5.71 20.54
N ASP A 299 -18.92 4.71 21.24
CA ASP A 299 -19.27 3.29 21.10
C ASP A 299 -19.18 2.76 19.65
N ILE A 300 -18.22 3.27 18.90
CA ILE A 300 -17.96 2.85 17.50
C ILE A 300 -17.01 1.65 17.49
N PRO A 301 -17.33 0.56 16.76
CA PRO A 301 -16.42 -0.56 16.60
C PRO A 301 -15.11 -0.14 15.92
N TYR A 302 -13.98 -0.46 16.56
CA TYR A 302 -12.64 -0.26 16.00
C TYR A 302 -12.00 -1.62 15.72
N PHE A 303 -11.80 -1.97 14.45
CA PHE A 303 -11.24 -3.27 14.10
C PHE A 303 -9.70 -3.27 14.16
N GLU A 304 -9.17 -3.82 15.26
CA GLU A 304 -7.73 -4.06 15.43
C GLU A 304 -7.40 -5.55 15.59
N THR A 305 -6.34 -6.01 14.95
CA THR A 305 -5.85 -7.40 15.09
C THR A 305 -4.33 -7.49 14.98
N THR A 306 -3.75 -8.69 15.08
CA THR A 306 -2.32 -8.90 14.80
C THR A 306 -2.12 -9.35 13.35
N PRO A 307 -0.94 -9.16 12.74
CA PRO A 307 -0.65 -9.69 11.40
C PRO A 307 -0.98 -11.17 11.25
N LEU A 308 -0.62 -11.99 12.25
CA LEU A 308 -0.91 -13.42 12.26
C LEU A 308 -2.42 -13.69 12.17
N MET A 309 -3.22 -12.98 12.97
CA MET A 309 -4.67 -13.16 12.95
C MET A 309 -5.31 -12.66 11.65
N ALA A 310 -4.76 -11.59 11.05
CA ALA A 310 -5.18 -11.15 9.72
C ALA A 310 -4.98 -12.26 8.68
N TYR A 311 -3.85 -12.97 8.70
CA TYR A 311 -3.64 -14.12 7.81
C TYR A 311 -4.60 -15.28 8.08
N VAL A 312 -4.93 -15.56 9.34
CA VAL A 312 -5.95 -16.56 9.69
C VAL A 312 -7.31 -16.16 9.12
N GLN A 313 -7.70 -14.89 9.25
CA GLN A 313 -8.95 -14.35 8.73
C GLN A 313 -9.02 -14.43 7.19
N ILE A 314 -7.93 -14.10 6.50
CA ILE A 314 -7.79 -14.25 5.05
C ILE A 314 -7.95 -15.72 4.64
N ASN A 315 -7.24 -16.64 5.30
CA ASN A 315 -7.36 -18.07 5.00
C ASN A 315 -8.76 -18.63 5.29
N ASN A 316 -9.45 -18.13 6.31
CA ASN A 316 -10.84 -18.48 6.59
C ASN A 316 -11.78 -17.99 5.47
N ALA A 317 -11.56 -16.78 4.93
CA ALA A 317 -12.31 -16.30 3.78
C ALA A 317 -12.07 -17.16 2.53
N ILE A 318 -10.81 -17.51 2.25
CA ILE A 318 -10.43 -18.44 1.16
C ILE A 318 -11.04 -19.83 1.39
N LYS A 319 -11.09 -20.33 2.63
CA LYS A 319 -11.72 -21.62 2.93
C LYS A 319 -13.20 -21.64 2.55
N LYS A 320 -13.91 -20.53 2.80
CA LYS A 320 -15.32 -20.31 2.45
C LYS A 320 -15.58 -20.01 0.97
N TYR A 321 -14.54 -19.83 0.16
CA TYR A 321 -14.63 -19.65 -1.30
C TYR A 321 -14.75 -21.01 -2.01
#